data_AF-A0A9D9BPH6-F1
#
_entry.id   AF-A0A9D9BPH6-F1
#
_cell.length_a   1.000
_cell.length_b   1.000
_cell.length_c   1.000
_cell.angle_alpha   90.00
_cell.angle_beta   90.00
_cell.angle_gamma   90.00
#
_symmetry.space_group_name_H-M   'P 1'
#
loop_
_entity.id
_entity.type
_entity.pdbx_description
1 polymer ?
#
loop_
_entity_poly.entity_id
_entity_poly.type
_entity_poly.pdbx_seq_one_letter_code
_entity_poly.pdbx_strand_id
1 'polypeptide(L)'
;MMKNYFKFLVIALLLNSVVYGQEVVTLSGYNGSPISVTATSNVNETITIVFEDVDIIQNFYTQFQNSIFMYGGLDTGTSQFVGAPDFNDLLSQPELVLIDADNNAQPNTYSITINLAQHYASVPNGTPVVGLNLLFQNQFGGGGNNQTADLYIDLADANKDDTLSLTQFDRDNNIFFVQNELFINGYSGQVTITVYDTLGKLVKQQNETVTSSNFRSNLNLTKNQLYIVTLRTDQFVKTLKVISN
;
A
#
# COMPACT_ATOMS: atom_id res chain seq x y z
N MET A 1 30.91 -3.85 -38.79
CA MET A 1 31.30 -3.71 -37.37
C MET A 1 30.18 -3.18 -36.45
N MET A 2 29.29 -2.27 -36.87
CA MET A 2 28.18 -1.74 -36.02
C MET A 2 27.18 -2.78 -35.45
N LYS A 3 26.92 -3.91 -36.13
CA LYS A 3 25.93 -4.91 -35.69
C LYS A 3 26.29 -5.66 -34.41
N ASN A 4 27.57 -5.74 -34.04
CA ASN A 4 28.00 -6.42 -32.82
C ASN A 4 27.93 -5.52 -31.57
N TYR A 5 28.06 -4.20 -31.75
CA TYR A 5 27.95 -3.23 -30.64
C TYR A 5 26.52 -3.09 -30.13
N PHE A 6 25.52 -3.16 -31.02
CA PHE A 6 24.11 -3.10 -30.61
C PHE A 6 23.71 -4.28 -29.71
N LYS A 7 24.22 -5.49 -30.02
CA LYS A 7 24.00 -6.68 -29.17
C LYS A 7 24.67 -6.55 -27.81
N PHE A 8 25.87 -5.96 -27.76
CA PHE A 8 26.59 -5.74 -26.51
C PHE A 8 25.90 -4.69 -25.61
N LEU A 9 25.34 -3.63 -26.21
CA LEU A 9 24.58 -2.59 -25.50
C LEU A 9 23.28 -3.15 -24.88
N VAL A 10 22.55 -3.99 -25.62
CA VAL A 10 21.31 -4.61 -25.11
C VAL A 10 21.60 -5.58 -23.95
N ILE A 11 22.70 -6.33 -24.01
CA ILE A 11 23.12 -7.22 -22.91
C ILE A 11 23.55 -6.40 -21.68
N ALA A 12 24.27 -5.30 -21.86
CA ALA A 12 24.67 -4.42 -20.76
C ALA A 12 23.47 -3.71 -20.08
N LEU A 13 22.41 -3.40 -20.83
CA LEU A 13 21.18 -2.81 -20.27
C LEU A 13 20.34 -3.83 -19.49
N LEU A 14 20.36 -5.11 -19.86
CA LEU A 14 19.63 -6.17 -19.15
C LEU A 14 20.31 -6.57 -17.83
N LEU A 15 21.63 -6.42 -17.72
CA LEU A 15 22.40 -6.79 -16.53
C LEU A 15 22.27 -5.82 -15.33
N ASN A 16 21.58 -4.68 -15.49
CA ASN A 16 21.45 -3.65 -14.45
C ASN A 16 20.05 -3.55 -13.84
N SER A 17 19.18 -4.53 -14.07
CA SER A 17 17.86 -4.57 -13.42
C SER A 17 17.98 -5.24 -12.05
N VAL A 18 18.23 -4.43 -11.00
CA VAL A 18 18.07 -4.88 -9.61
C VAL A 18 16.57 -4.97 -9.35
N VAL A 19 16.05 -6.20 -9.29
CA VAL A 19 14.69 -6.46 -8.82
C VAL A 19 14.77 -6.48 -7.31
N TYR A 20 14.29 -5.43 -6.64
CA TYR A 20 14.11 -5.47 -5.20
C TYR A 20 12.91 -6.36 -4.90
N GLY A 21 13.18 -7.52 -4.32
CA GLY A 21 12.13 -8.33 -3.71
C GLY A 21 11.57 -7.59 -2.50
N GLN A 22 10.28 -7.73 -2.26
CA GLN A 22 9.68 -7.31 -1.00
C GLN A 22 10.35 -8.05 0.17
N GLU A 23 10.74 -7.33 1.21
CA GLU A 23 11.31 -7.95 2.40
C GLU A 23 10.27 -8.81 3.13
N VAL A 24 10.73 -9.97 3.60
CA VAL A 24 9.95 -10.86 4.47
C VAL A 24 10.60 -10.84 5.85
N VAL A 25 9.87 -10.34 6.84
CA VAL A 25 10.25 -10.26 8.24
C VAL A 25 9.59 -11.41 8.98
N THR A 26 10.39 -12.37 9.47
CA THR A 26 9.87 -13.58 10.11
C THR A 26 10.11 -13.57 11.62
N LEU A 27 9.02 -13.65 12.39
CA LEU A 27 8.98 -13.89 13.83
C LEU A 27 8.84 -15.41 14.05
N SER A 28 9.98 -16.12 13.99
CA SER A 28 10.02 -17.59 14.06
C SER A 28 10.01 -18.12 15.50
N GLY A 29 9.48 -19.34 15.67
CA GLY A 29 9.67 -20.11 16.89
C GLY A 29 8.96 -19.56 18.13
N TYR A 30 7.83 -18.88 17.98
CA TYR A 30 7.10 -18.32 19.12
C TYR A 30 6.61 -19.42 20.08
N ASN A 31 6.99 -19.28 21.35
CA ASN A 31 6.70 -20.22 22.43
C ASN A 31 6.25 -19.53 23.72
N GLY A 32 5.62 -18.35 23.62
CA GLY A 32 5.21 -17.55 24.78
C GLY A 32 6.19 -16.45 25.20
N SER A 33 7.36 -16.36 24.54
CA SER A 33 8.39 -15.36 24.85
C SER A 33 8.34 -14.17 23.87
N PRO A 34 8.78 -12.97 24.31
CA PRO A 34 9.01 -11.84 23.40
C PRO A 34 9.96 -12.19 22.25
N ILE A 35 9.70 -11.65 21.07
CA ILE A 35 10.57 -11.79 19.89
C ILE A 35 10.90 -10.39 19.38
N SER A 36 12.18 -10.16 19.07
CA SER A 36 12.66 -8.95 18.40
C SER A 36 13.44 -9.34 17.16
N VAL A 37 13.12 -8.72 16.04
CA VAL A 37 13.81 -8.94 14.75
C VAL A 37 14.17 -7.60 14.11
N THR A 38 15.23 -7.59 13.30
CA THR A 38 15.65 -6.41 12.56
C THR A 38 15.29 -6.57 11.09
N ALA A 39 14.58 -5.57 10.55
CA ALA A 39 14.24 -5.42 9.15
C ALA A 39 15.25 -4.49 8.46
N THR A 40 15.46 -4.71 7.17
CA THR A 40 16.22 -3.81 6.31
C THR A 40 15.35 -2.70 5.73
N SER A 41 14.04 -2.94 5.64
CA SER A 41 13.05 -1.96 5.20
C SER A 41 12.72 -0.93 6.27
N ASN A 42 12.34 0.26 5.79
CA ASN A 42 11.83 1.34 6.63
C ASN A 42 10.29 1.39 6.62
N VAL A 43 9.71 2.29 7.43
CA VAL A 43 8.26 2.45 7.60
C VAL A 43 7.47 2.72 6.30
N ASN A 44 8.12 3.28 5.27
CA ASN A 44 7.47 3.66 4.02
C ASN A 44 7.42 2.53 2.99
N GLU A 45 8.15 1.44 3.23
CA GLU A 45 8.23 0.30 2.35
C GLU A 45 7.17 -0.75 2.71
N THR A 46 6.79 -1.55 1.72
CA THR A 46 5.85 -2.66 1.96
C THR A 46 6.63 -3.88 2.36
N ILE A 47 6.36 -4.43 3.53
CA ILE A 47 6.97 -5.65 4.05
C ILE A 47 5.94 -6.78 4.13
N THR A 48 6.43 -8.02 4.12
CA THR A 48 5.62 -9.17 4.51
C THR A 48 6.05 -9.61 5.89
N ILE A 49 5.12 -9.65 6.84
CA ILE A 49 5.34 -10.18 8.19
C ILE A 49 4.91 -11.64 8.17
N VAL A 50 5.76 -12.52 8.71
CA VAL A 50 5.48 -13.94 8.91
C VAL A 50 5.63 -14.24 10.39
N PHE A 51 4.64 -14.91 10.97
CA PHE A 51 4.66 -15.32 12.38
C PHE A 51 4.47 -16.82 12.47
N GLU A 52 5.35 -17.51 13.20
CA GLU A 52 5.31 -18.96 13.41
C GLU A 52 5.09 -19.26 14.90
N ASP A 53 3.93 -19.83 15.21
CA ASP A 53 3.61 -20.35 16.53
C ASP A 53 3.95 -21.83 16.61
N VAL A 54 5.00 -22.17 17.37
CA VAL A 54 5.44 -23.57 17.55
C VAL A 54 4.70 -24.28 18.68
N ASP A 55 3.90 -23.57 19.48
CA ASP A 55 3.06 -24.12 20.55
C ASP A 55 1.64 -23.56 20.48
N ILE A 56 0.90 -24.15 19.53
CA ILE A 56 -0.47 -23.74 19.16
C ILE A 56 -1.51 -23.94 20.27
N ILE A 57 -1.13 -24.58 21.40
CA ILE A 57 -2.05 -24.99 22.47
C ILE A 57 -1.78 -24.27 23.79
N GLN A 58 -0.53 -23.99 24.17
CA GLN A 58 -0.25 -23.47 25.51
C GLN A 58 0.03 -21.97 25.57
N ASN A 59 0.52 -21.36 24.50
CA ASN A 59 1.02 -19.98 24.58
C ASN A 59 0.14 -18.96 23.86
N PHE A 60 -0.36 -19.29 22.66
CA PHE A 60 -1.16 -18.35 21.86
C PHE A 60 -2.36 -18.98 21.15
N TYR A 61 -2.83 -20.14 21.63
CA TYR A 61 -4.11 -20.76 21.24
C TYR A 61 -4.47 -20.65 19.75
N THR A 62 -3.51 -20.90 18.86
CA THR A 62 -3.71 -20.79 17.42
C THR A 62 -4.32 -22.05 16.82
N GLN A 63 -4.51 -23.11 17.60
CA GLN A 63 -5.18 -24.33 17.14
C GLN A 63 -6.56 -24.01 16.55
N PHE A 64 -6.82 -24.54 15.35
CA PHE A 64 -8.05 -24.33 14.59
C PHE A 64 -8.33 -22.87 14.17
N GLN A 65 -7.33 -21.98 14.26
CA GLN A 65 -7.43 -20.62 13.77
C GLN A 65 -6.94 -20.57 12.31
N ASN A 66 -7.71 -19.92 11.43
CA ASN A 66 -7.28 -19.63 10.06
C ASN A 66 -6.69 -18.24 9.92
N SER A 67 -6.82 -17.42 10.97
CA SER A 67 -6.27 -16.09 11.02
C SER A 67 -6.07 -15.62 12.46
N ILE A 68 -5.22 -14.61 12.59
CA ILE A 68 -4.93 -13.88 13.81
C ILE A 68 -4.88 -12.39 13.48
N PHE A 69 -4.96 -11.53 14.48
CA PHE A 69 -5.02 -10.08 14.32
C PHE A 69 -3.78 -9.44 14.93
N MET A 70 -3.23 -8.44 14.26
CA MET A 70 -2.05 -7.72 14.71
C MET A 70 -2.47 -6.41 15.40
N TYR A 71 -2.38 -6.38 16.72
CA TYR A 71 -2.39 -5.11 17.43
C TYR A 71 -0.98 -4.52 17.38
N GLY A 72 -0.79 -3.43 16.65
CA GLY A 72 0.53 -2.81 16.52
C GLY A 72 0.46 -1.30 16.41
N GLY A 73 1.60 -0.66 16.61
CA GLY A 73 1.78 0.76 16.34
C GLY A 73 3.26 1.15 16.24
N LEU A 74 3.50 2.29 15.60
CA LEU A 74 4.86 2.74 15.27
C LEU A 74 5.64 3.09 16.53
N ASP A 75 6.93 2.76 16.53
CA ASP A 75 7.91 3.26 17.49
C ASP A 75 8.59 4.51 16.93
N THR A 76 8.50 5.62 17.65
CA THR A 76 9.12 6.90 17.27
C THR A 76 10.41 7.20 18.05
N GLY A 77 10.95 6.23 18.78
CA GLY A 77 12.07 6.36 19.72
C GLY A 77 11.72 7.12 21.00
N THR A 78 10.55 7.74 21.07
CA THR A 78 10.05 8.53 22.20
C THR A 78 8.66 8.12 22.65
N SER A 79 7.90 7.46 21.79
CA SER A 79 6.58 6.92 22.07
C SER A 79 6.43 5.59 21.35
N GLN A 80 5.74 4.67 21.99
CA GLN A 80 5.46 3.33 21.49
C GLN A 80 3.99 3.22 21.10
N PHE A 81 3.65 2.29 20.21
CA PHE A 81 2.30 2.05 19.72
C PHE A 81 1.62 3.30 19.10
N VAL A 82 2.40 4.18 18.47
CA VAL A 82 1.86 5.41 17.87
C VAL A 82 1.00 5.06 16.67
N GLY A 83 -0.24 5.57 16.66
CA GLY A 83 -1.21 5.31 15.60
C GLY A 83 -1.94 3.98 15.71
N ALA A 84 -1.69 3.19 16.77
CA ALA A 84 -2.39 1.93 16.99
C ALA A 84 -3.92 2.14 17.10
N PRO A 85 -4.73 1.20 16.59
CA PRO A 85 -6.16 1.19 16.81
C PRO A 85 -6.52 0.94 18.29
N ASP A 86 -7.81 0.96 18.64
CA ASP A 86 -8.24 0.49 19.96
C ASP A 86 -7.91 -1.01 20.12
N PHE A 87 -7.28 -1.37 21.23
CA PHE A 87 -6.88 -2.75 21.52
C PHE A 87 -8.04 -3.75 21.52
N ASN A 88 -9.26 -3.29 21.81
CA ASN A 88 -10.46 -4.12 21.83
C ASN A 88 -11.20 -4.14 20.48
N ASP A 89 -10.81 -3.28 19.53
CA ASP A 89 -11.41 -3.24 18.20
C ASP A 89 -10.64 -4.16 17.23
N LEU A 90 -10.85 -5.47 17.40
CA LEU A 90 -10.20 -6.52 16.61
C LEU A 90 -10.42 -6.33 15.09
N LEU A 91 -11.57 -5.78 14.69
CA LEU A 91 -11.93 -5.61 13.27
C LEU A 91 -11.14 -4.50 12.57
N SER A 92 -10.56 -3.57 13.34
CA SER A 92 -9.71 -2.51 12.82
C SER A 92 -8.24 -2.92 12.67
N GLN A 93 -7.86 -4.05 13.28
CA GLN A 93 -6.51 -4.56 13.27
C GLN A 93 -6.21 -5.35 11.99
N PRO A 94 -4.98 -5.28 11.46
CA PRO A 94 -4.57 -6.11 10.33
C PRO A 94 -4.69 -7.61 10.63
N GLU A 95 -5.30 -8.35 9.71
CA GLU A 95 -5.46 -9.81 9.80
C GLU A 95 -4.29 -10.52 9.11
N LEU A 96 -3.62 -11.42 9.82
CA LEU A 96 -2.66 -12.36 9.25
C LEU A 96 -3.39 -13.66 8.95
N VAL A 97 -3.19 -14.18 7.75
CA VAL A 97 -3.85 -15.40 7.27
C VAL A 97 -2.91 -16.58 7.42
N LEU A 98 -3.45 -17.72 7.85
CA LEU A 98 -2.72 -18.97 7.91
C LEU A 98 -2.23 -19.35 6.51
N ILE A 99 -0.94 -19.67 6.40
CA ILE A 99 -0.32 -20.12 5.15
C ILE A 99 -0.04 -21.63 5.15
N ASP A 100 -0.17 -22.29 6.29
CA ASP A 100 -0.08 -23.74 6.42
C ASP A 100 -1.34 -24.45 5.93
N ALA A 101 -1.19 -25.73 5.60
CA ALA A 101 -2.29 -26.55 5.08
C ALA A 101 -3.23 -27.08 6.17
N ASP A 102 -2.78 -27.14 7.42
CA ASP A 102 -3.53 -27.71 8.55
C ASP A 102 -3.31 -26.88 9.81
N ASN A 103 -4.36 -26.19 10.26
CA ASN A 103 -4.35 -25.34 11.47
C ASN A 103 -4.40 -26.12 12.80
N ASN A 104 -4.42 -27.45 12.72
CA ASN A 104 -4.40 -28.35 13.86
C ASN A 104 -3.04 -29.05 14.04
N ALA A 105 -2.12 -28.88 13.09
CA ALA A 105 -0.77 -29.40 13.15
C ALA A 105 0.21 -28.27 13.46
N GLN A 106 1.05 -28.45 14.48
CA GLN A 106 2.09 -27.47 14.80
C GLN A 106 3.29 -27.59 13.82
N PRO A 107 3.98 -26.48 13.49
CA PRO A 107 3.66 -25.10 13.86
C PRO A 107 2.49 -24.53 13.03
N ASN A 108 1.86 -23.47 13.53
CA ASN A 108 0.97 -22.64 12.72
C ASN A 108 1.70 -21.39 12.26
N THR A 109 1.70 -21.15 10.96
CA THR A 109 2.38 -20.04 10.30
C THR A 109 1.36 -19.11 9.66
N TYR A 110 1.46 -17.83 10.00
CA TYR A 110 0.57 -16.77 9.54
C TYR A 110 1.35 -15.70 8.80
N SER A 111 0.72 -15.06 7.82
CA SER A 111 1.36 -13.99 7.06
C SER A 111 0.43 -12.84 6.69
N ILE A 112 0.99 -11.65 6.62
CA ILE A 112 0.38 -10.45 6.05
C ILE A 112 1.41 -9.65 5.26
N THR A 113 0.98 -9.08 4.13
CA THR A 113 1.74 -8.05 3.42
C THR A 113 1.16 -6.68 3.73
N ILE A 114 1.98 -5.76 4.26
CA ILE A 114 1.53 -4.47 4.77
C ILE A 114 2.53 -3.35 4.49
N ASN A 115 2.01 -2.16 4.20
CA ASN A 115 2.77 -0.92 4.22
C ASN A 115 2.42 -0.15 5.49
N LEU A 116 3.40 0.04 6.38
CA LEU A 116 3.16 0.56 7.73
C LEU A 116 2.77 2.04 7.68
N ALA A 117 3.43 2.85 6.84
CA ALA A 117 3.06 4.25 6.66
C ALA A 117 1.61 4.41 6.20
N GLN A 118 1.15 3.56 5.27
CA GLN A 118 -0.23 3.54 4.76
C GLN A 118 -1.24 3.13 5.83
N HIS A 119 -0.92 2.09 6.60
CA HIS A 119 -1.81 1.60 7.63
C HIS A 119 -1.96 2.60 8.79
N TYR A 120 -0.83 3.12 9.29
CA TYR A 120 -0.81 4.11 10.38
C TYR A 120 -0.91 5.54 9.85
N ALA A 121 -1.90 5.80 8.98
CA ALA A 121 -2.08 7.10 8.32
C ALA A 121 -2.41 8.26 9.27
N SER A 122 -2.86 7.97 10.50
CA SER A 122 -3.11 8.96 11.55
C SER A 122 -1.81 9.57 12.09
N VAL A 123 -0.67 8.91 11.90
CA VAL A 123 0.64 9.40 12.32
C VAL A 123 1.11 10.48 11.33
N PRO A 124 1.43 11.69 11.80
CA PRO A 124 1.84 12.79 10.93
C PRO A 124 3.07 12.43 10.08
N ASN A 125 3.14 12.96 8.86
CA ASN A 125 4.34 12.81 8.04
C ASN A 125 5.51 13.60 8.64
N GLY A 126 6.72 13.17 8.34
CA GLY A 126 7.93 13.69 8.96
C GLY A 126 8.18 13.14 10.37
N THR A 127 7.28 12.30 10.91
CA THR A 127 7.51 11.62 12.19
C THR A 127 8.66 10.62 12.03
N PRO A 128 9.72 10.71 12.84
CA PRO A 128 10.77 9.70 12.83
C PRO A 128 10.22 8.38 13.35
N VAL A 129 10.50 7.29 12.65
CA VAL A 129 10.09 5.94 13.00
C VAL A 129 11.33 5.05 12.99
N VAL A 130 11.49 4.29 14.07
CA VAL A 130 12.61 3.37 14.29
C VAL A 130 12.15 1.90 14.35
N GLY A 131 10.84 1.67 14.47
CA GLY A 131 10.34 0.30 14.60
C GLY A 131 8.83 0.18 14.61
N LEU A 132 8.39 -1.06 14.82
CA LEU A 132 7.00 -1.45 15.01
C LEU A 132 6.91 -2.29 16.29
N ASN A 133 6.16 -1.79 17.27
CA ASN A 133 5.75 -2.58 18.43
C ASN A 133 4.45 -3.29 18.08
N LEU A 134 4.37 -4.60 18.35
CA LEU A 134 3.17 -5.37 18.03
C LEU A 134 2.94 -6.54 18.99
N LEU A 135 1.69 -6.99 19.01
CA LEU A 135 1.17 -8.17 19.67
C LEU A 135 0.23 -8.84 18.67
N PHE A 136 0.18 -10.18 18.64
CA PHE A 136 -0.90 -10.86 17.94
C PHE A 136 -2.02 -11.20 18.91
N GLN A 137 -3.27 -11.12 18.45
CA GLN A 137 -4.49 -11.54 19.13
C GLN A 137 -5.15 -12.65 18.30
N ASN A 138 -5.72 -13.66 18.94
CA ASN A 138 -6.57 -14.63 18.24
C ASN A 138 -8.02 -14.09 18.15
N GLN A 139 -8.94 -14.89 17.61
CA GLN A 139 -10.35 -14.49 17.42
C GLN A 139 -11.10 -14.12 18.71
N PHE A 140 -10.54 -14.40 19.89
CA PHE A 140 -11.15 -14.08 21.19
C PHE A 140 -10.68 -12.72 21.75
N GLY A 141 -9.80 -12.00 21.05
CA GLY A 141 -9.27 -10.70 21.47
C GLY A 141 -8.08 -10.82 22.42
N GLY A 142 -7.72 -9.73 23.10
CA GLY A 142 -6.56 -9.69 23.99
C GLY A 142 -6.77 -10.32 25.37
N GLY A 143 -5.66 -10.64 26.03
CA GLY A 143 -5.59 -11.13 27.42
C GLY A 143 -5.26 -12.62 27.56
N GLY A 144 -4.44 -12.94 28.56
CA GLY A 144 -3.97 -14.31 28.81
C GLY A 144 -3.30 -14.90 27.57
N ASN A 145 -3.65 -16.14 27.23
CA ASN A 145 -3.11 -16.84 26.06
C ASN A 145 -3.89 -16.54 24.76
N ASN A 146 -4.79 -15.55 24.77
CA ASN A 146 -5.43 -15.05 23.56
C ASN A 146 -4.59 -13.98 22.86
N GLN A 147 -3.47 -13.58 23.45
CA GLN A 147 -2.49 -12.69 22.85
C GLN A 147 -1.07 -13.24 22.97
N THR A 148 -0.16 -12.75 22.14
CA THR A 148 1.27 -13.01 22.33
C THR A 148 1.85 -12.16 23.47
N ALA A 149 3.08 -12.50 23.87
CA ALA A 149 3.98 -11.53 24.50
C ALA A 149 4.30 -10.37 23.52
N ASP A 150 4.86 -9.28 24.04
CA ASP A 150 5.28 -8.13 23.22
C ASP A 150 6.31 -8.57 22.17
N LEU A 151 6.07 -8.21 20.92
CA LEU A 151 6.96 -8.47 19.80
C LEU A 151 7.42 -7.13 19.20
N TYR A 152 8.60 -7.13 18.60
CA TYR A 152 9.21 -5.93 18.04
C TYR A 152 9.85 -6.22 16.68
N ILE A 153 9.59 -5.34 15.72
CA ILE A 153 10.33 -5.26 14.47
C ILE A 153 11.11 -3.94 14.47
N ASP A 154 12.42 -4.05 14.59
CA ASP A 154 13.38 -2.95 14.45
C ASP A 154 13.47 -2.60 12.97
N LEU A 155 12.98 -1.43 12.58
CA LEU A 155 12.95 -1.00 11.18
C LEU A 155 14.22 -0.17 10.88
N ALA A 156 14.56 -0.05 9.59
CA ALA A 156 15.52 0.97 9.21
C ALA A 156 14.93 2.37 9.52
N ASP A 157 15.66 3.17 10.31
CA ASP A 157 15.27 4.53 10.68
C ASP A 157 14.89 5.36 9.46
N ALA A 158 13.67 5.91 9.48
CA ALA A 158 13.22 6.85 8.46
C ALA A 158 12.14 7.77 9.01
N ASN A 159 11.94 8.90 8.33
CA ASN A 159 10.75 9.69 8.54
C ASN A 159 9.58 9.06 7.77
N LYS A 160 8.44 8.94 8.43
CA LYS A 160 7.20 8.52 7.77
C LYS A 160 6.83 9.53 6.68
N ASP A 161 6.64 9.06 5.46
CA ASP A 161 6.31 9.87 4.29
C ASP A 161 4.80 9.86 4.01
N ASP A 162 4.41 10.79 3.13
CA ASP A 162 3.09 10.79 2.53
C ASP A 162 2.86 9.52 1.72
N THR A 163 1.86 8.76 2.13
CA THR A 163 1.44 7.51 1.48
C THR A 163 0.72 7.76 0.16
N LEU A 164 0.31 9.01 -0.04
CA LEU A 164 -0.09 9.62 -1.31
C LEU A 164 0.96 10.67 -1.67
N SER A 165 2.03 10.25 -2.32
CA SER A 165 2.91 11.19 -3.00
C SER A 165 2.10 12.00 -4.03
N LEU A 166 1.74 13.23 -3.67
CA LEU A 166 1.41 14.27 -4.67
C LEU A 166 2.65 14.66 -5.48
N THR A 167 3.84 14.14 -5.16
CA THR A 167 5.08 14.39 -5.89
C THR A 167 5.22 13.56 -7.17
N GLN A 168 4.30 12.62 -7.44
CA GLN A 168 4.08 12.09 -8.80
C GLN A 168 2.99 12.84 -9.58
N PHE A 169 2.67 14.09 -9.18
CA PHE A 169 2.07 15.04 -10.10
C PHE A 169 3.19 15.67 -10.91
N ASP A 170 3.35 15.17 -12.14
CA ASP A 170 4.04 15.93 -13.18
C ASP A 170 3.38 17.33 -13.23
N ARG A 171 4.12 18.34 -12.76
CA ARG A 171 3.67 19.74 -12.62
C ARG A 171 3.45 20.43 -13.96
N ASP A 172 3.68 19.74 -15.06
CA ASP A 172 3.68 20.36 -16.38
C ASP A 172 2.36 20.20 -17.15
N ASN A 173 1.41 19.38 -16.65
CA ASN A 173 0.09 19.22 -17.27
C ASN A 173 -1.06 19.61 -16.32
N ASN A 174 -1.46 20.88 -16.36
CA ASN A 174 -2.66 21.37 -15.66
C ASN A 174 -3.91 20.86 -16.39
N ILE A 175 -4.45 19.74 -15.90
CA ILE A 175 -5.72 19.18 -16.37
C ILE A 175 -6.79 19.49 -15.33
N PHE A 176 -7.85 20.18 -15.74
CA PHE A 176 -8.93 20.56 -14.83
C PHE A 176 -10.28 20.57 -15.56
N PHE A 177 -11.36 20.53 -14.79
CA PHE A 177 -12.72 20.50 -15.31
C PHE A 177 -13.56 21.61 -14.69
N VAL A 178 -14.14 22.47 -15.54
CA VAL A 178 -14.95 23.62 -15.12
C VAL A 178 -16.11 23.77 -16.10
N GLN A 179 -17.33 24.01 -15.59
CA GLN A 179 -18.51 24.30 -16.43
C GLN A 179 -18.76 23.29 -17.57
N ASN A 180 -18.62 22.00 -17.26
CA ASN A 180 -18.79 20.89 -18.22
C ASN A 180 -17.68 20.75 -19.29
N GLU A 181 -16.57 21.45 -19.09
CA GLU A 181 -15.46 21.45 -20.02
C GLU A 181 -14.17 20.96 -19.37
N LEU A 182 -13.50 20.09 -20.09
CA LEU A 182 -12.20 19.55 -19.77
C LEU A 182 -11.13 20.43 -20.40
N PHE A 183 -10.21 20.92 -19.58
CA PHE A 183 -9.04 21.68 -20.00
C PHE A 183 -7.80 20.80 -19.85
N ILE A 184 -6.96 20.77 -20.88
CA ILE A 184 -5.66 20.09 -20.87
C ILE A 184 -4.63 21.13 -21.29
N ASN A 185 -3.82 21.59 -20.34
CA ASN A 185 -2.70 22.49 -20.61
C ASN A 185 -1.38 21.70 -20.62
N GLY A 186 -0.43 22.11 -21.45
CA GLY A 186 0.93 21.55 -21.49
C GLY A 186 1.09 20.28 -22.33
N TYR A 187 0.02 19.80 -22.98
CA TYR A 187 0.04 18.57 -23.78
C TYR A 187 -0.25 18.83 -25.26
N SER A 188 0.42 18.07 -26.15
CA SER A 188 0.12 17.97 -27.57
C SER A 188 0.29 16.53 -28.04
N GLY A 189 -0.74 15.96 -28.66
CA GLY A 189 -0.75 14.55 -29.06
C GLY A 189 -2.16 13.95 -29.01
N GLN A 190 -2.24 12.62 -29.11
CA GLN A 190 -3.51 11.90 -29.06
C GLN A 190 -3.95 11.70 -27.61
N VAL A 191 -5.19 12.09 -27.29
CA VAL A 191 -5.81 11.83 -25.99
C VAL A 191 -7.08 11.00 -26.16
N THR A 192 -7.21 9.96 -25.36
CA THR A 192 -8.46 9.23 -25.14
C THR A 192 -9.07 9.74 -23.83
N ILE A 193 -10.27 10.29 -23.91
CA ILE A 193 -11.04 10.77 -22.77
C ILE A 193 -12.17 9.77 -22.55
N THR A 194 -12.21 9.16 -21.36
CA THR A 194 -13.23 8.20 -20.97
C THR A 194 -13.94 8.68 -19.70
N VAL A 195 -15.26 8.65 -19.69
CA VAL A 195 -16.09 9.10 -18.58
C VAL A 195 -16.89 7.93 -18.05
N TYR A 196 -16.82 7.74 -16.73
CA TYR A 196 -17.60 6.75 -16.00
C TYR A 196 -18.52 7.43 -14.99
N ASP A 197 -19.65 6.81 -14.69
CA ASP A 197 -20.48 7.18 -13.55
C ASP A 197 -19.88 6.65 -12.22
N THR A 198 -20.55 6.92 -11.11
CA THR A 198 -20.11 6.49 -9.77
C THR A 198 -20.12 4.97 -9.57
N LEU A 199 -20.80 4.22 -10.44
CA LEU A 199 -20.84 2.76 -10.42
C LEU A 199 -19.78 2.14 -11.35
N GLY A 200 -18.94 2.98 -11.99
CA GLY A 200 -17.92 2.53 -12.94
C GLY A 200 -18.49 2.18 -14.32
N LYS A 201 -19.75 2.52 -14.62
CA LYS A 201 -20.33 2.29 -15.94
C LYS A 201 -19.80 3.34 -16.92
N LEU A 202 -19.39 2.90 -18.11
CA LEU A 202 -18.99 3.79 -19.19
C LEU A 202 -20.16 4.69 -19.62
N VAL A 203 -19.98 6.00 -19.46
CA VAL A 203 -20.92 7.04 -19.88
C VAL A 203 -20.54 7.59 -21.25
N LYS A 204 -19.24 7.83 -21.48
CA LYS A 204 -18.75 8.45 -22.72
C LYS A 204 -17.30 8.08 -22.99
N GLN A 205 -16.92 8.00 -24.26
CA GLN A 205 -15.52 7.92 -24.69
C GLN A 205 -15.30 8.79 -25.93
N GLN A 206 -14.21 9.55 -25.96
CA GLN A 206 -13.81 10.42 -27.05
C GLN A 206 -12.31 10.27 -27.31
N ASN A 207 -11.91 10.27 -28.58
CA ASN A 207 -10.51 10.31 -28.99
C ASN A 207 -10.27 11.65 -29.69
N GLU A 208 -9.29 12.41 -29.23
CA GLU A 208 -9.03 13.77 -29.68
C GLU A 208 -7.55 13.95 -29.99
N THR A 209 -7.24 14.69 -31.04
CA THR A 209 -5.86 15.10 -31.35
C THR A 209 -5.64 16.52 -30.88
N VAL A 210 -4.87 16.68 -29.82
CA VAL A 210 -4.50 17.97 -29.25
C VAL A 210 -3.35 18.58 -30.05
N THR A 211 -3.64 19.60 -30.84
CA THR A 211 -2.64 20.30 -31.67
C THR A 211 -2.07 21.56 -31.01
N SER A 212 -2.62 21.98 -29.89
CA SER A 212 -2.21 23.19 -29.15
C SER A 212 -2.03 22.88 -27.68
N SER A 213 -1.09 23.55 -27.03
CA SER A 213 -0.80 23.39 -25.60
C SER A 213 -1.95 23.76 -24.66
N ASN A 214 -3.06 24.32 -25.15
CA ASN A 214 -4.27 24.63 -24.38
C ASN A 214 -5.49 24.00 -25.06
N PHE A 215 -5.79 22.75 -24.76
CA PHE A 215 -6.95 22.05 -25.29
C PHE A 215 -8.17 22.22 -24.38
N ARG A 216 -9.34 22.34 -25.00
CA ARG A 216 -10.65 22.42 -24.33
C ARG A 216 -11.63 21.50 -25.04
N SER A 217 -12.31 20.64 -24.28
CA SER A 217 -13.39 19.79 -24.80
C SER A 217 -14.61 19.84 -23.91
N ASN A 218 -15.77 20.06 -24.50
CA ASN A 218 -17.04 19.99 -23.80
C ASN A 218 -17.50 18.53 -23.73
N LEU A 219 -17.62 18.01 -22.50
CA LEU A 219 -18.00 16.62 -22.28
C LEU A 219 -19.52 16.40 -22.36
N ASN A 220 -20.33 17.47 -22.28
CA ASN A 220 -21.79 17.43 -22.30
C ASN A 220 -22.39 16.44 -21.27
N LEU A 221 -21.83 16.42 -20.06
CA LEU A 221 -22.30 15.57 -18.96
C LEU A 221 -23.55 16.14 -18.30
N THR A 222 -24.40 15.27 -17.75
CA THR A 222 -25.61 15.67 -17.03
C THR A 222 -25.26 16.44 -15.76
N LYS A 223 -25.94 17.56 -15.52
CA LYS A 223 -25.70 18.43 -14.37
C LYS A 223 -26.01 17.76 -13.03
N ASN A 224 -25.34 18.24 -11.98
CA ASN A 224 -25.42 17.81 -10.58
C ASN A 224 -25.14 16.31 -10.38
N GLN A 225 -24.28 15.73 -11.22
CA GLN A 225 -23.83 14.34 -11.10
C GLN A 225 -22.32 14.27 -10.96
N LEU A 226 -21.86 13.30 -10.15
CA LEU A 226 -20.46 12.96 -9.98
C LEU A 226 -20.03 11.97 -11.08
N TYR A 227 -18.91 12.26 -11.71
CA TYR A 227 -18.30 11.39 -12.72
C TYR A 227 -16.80 11.18 -12.44
N ILE A 228 -16.28 10.08 -13.00
CA ILE A 228 -14.85 9.79 -13.05
C ILE A 228 -14.40 9.96 -14.50
N VAL A 229 -13.53 10.94 -14.76
CA VAL A 229 -12.99 11.21 -16.10
C VAL A 229 -11.54 10.73 -16.15
N THR A 230 -11.26 9.76 -17.00
CA THR A 230 -9.90 9.26 -17.28
C THR A 230 -9.42 9.81 -18.60
N LEU A 231 -8.24 10.41 -18.59
CA LEU A 231 -7.50 10.84 -19.77
C LEU A 231 -6.32 9.89 -19.94
N ARG A 232 -6.20 9.31 -21.13
CA ARG A 232 -5.07 8.46 -21.51
C ARG A 232 -4.39 9.07 -22.73
N THR A 233 -3.12 9.36 -22.58
CA THR A 233 -2.21 9.76 -23.65
C THR A 233 -1.12 8.71 -23.82
N ASP A 234 -0.20 8.95 -24.75
CA ASP A 234 1.05 8.21 -24.88
C ASP A 234 2.04 8.49 -23.73
N GLN A 235 1.91 9.64 -23.07
CA GLN A 235 2.82 10.09 -22.00
C GLN A 235 2.30 9.84 -20.59
N PHE A 236 0.99 9.88 -20.39
CA PHE A 236 0.39 9.81 -19.06
C PHE A 236 -1.03 9.23 -19.06
N VAL A 237 -1.44 8.76 -17.89
CA VAL A 237 -2.85 8.51 -17.57
C VAL A 237 -3.21 9.38 -16.38
N LYS A 238 -4.23 10.23 -16.51
CA LYS A 238 -4.77 11.05 -15.41
C LYS A 238 -6.24 10.74 -15.19
N THR A 239 -6.66 10.72 -13.93
CA THR A 239 -8.06 10.53 -13.55
C THR A 239 -8.54 11.69 -12.70
N LEU A 240 -9.70 12.25 -13.04
CA LEU A 240 -10.35 13.36 -12.35
C LEU A 240 -11.68 12.88 -11.78
N LYS A 241 -11.99 13.32 -10.55
CA LYS A 241 -13.35 13.25 -10.00
C LYS A 241 -14.01 14.60 -10.24
N VAL A 242 -15.13 14.63 -10.96
CA VAL A 242 -15.76 15.88 -11.39
C VAL A 242 -17.24 15.90 -11.07
N ILE A 243 -17.74 17.05 -10.66
CA ILE A 243 -19.18 17.32 -10.57
C ILE A 243 -19.54 18.20 -11.77
N SER A 244 -20.43 17.72 -12.63
CA SER A 244 -20.92 18.53 -13.75
C SER A 244 -21.95 19.54 -13.23
N ASN A 245 -21.76 20.84 -13.47
CA ASN A 245 -22.61 21.93 -12.98
C ASN A 245 -23.39 22.61 -14.13
#